data_AF-A0A2P5FAY8-F1
#
_entry.id   AF-A0A2P5FAY8-F1
#
_cell.length_a   1.000
_cell.length_b   1.000
_cell.length_c   1.000
_cell.angle_alpha   90.00
_cell.angle_beta   90.00
_cell.angle_gamma   90.00
#
_symmetry.space_group_name_H-M   'P 1'
#
loop_
_entity.id
_entity.type
_entity.pdbx_description
1 polymer ?
#
loop_
_entity_poly.entity_id
_entity_poly.type
_entity_poly.pdbx_seq_one_letter_code
_entity_poly.pdbx_strand_id
1 'polypeptide(L)'
;MDHHHHHPLYNTHVKLLAFDLLSLTQIPSDPISFSRHGTLLSRAETLGLVTSLDLKPGKFLRFVVEDGTGCVDCVLRLNHLTSPYFARRSQPDVRQIAASANRFASEVKLGAVARVRGRITKYRGVVQITVSDVIVERDPNAEILHWLDCVRLARKCYDDLPPK
;
A
#
# COMPACT_ATOMS: atom_id res chain seq x y z
N MET A 1 22.48 -15.70 18.59
CA MET A 1 23.00 -15.02 17.39
C MET A 1 21.91 -15.20 16.35
N ASP A 2 20.96 -14.28 16.35
CA ASP A 2 19.68 -14.53 15.69
C ASP A 2 19.81 -14.11 14.23
N HIS A 3 19.85 -15.13 13.37
CA HIS A 3 19.72 -14.94 11.94
C HIS A 3 18.30 -14.43 11.65
N HIS A 4 18.11 -13.10 11.69
CA HIS A 4 17.05 -12.45 10.94
C HIS A 4 17.32 -12.70 9.45
N HIS A 5 16.93 -13.89 8.96
CA HIS A 5 16.78 -14.12 7.54
C HIS A 5 15.86 -13.03 7.02
N HIS A 6 16.41 -12.09 6.26
CA HIS A 6 15.63 -11.10 5.54
C HIS A 6 14.67 -11.87 4.63
N HIS A 7 13.40 -12.00 5.04
CA HIS A 7 12.39 -12.64 4.22
C HIS A 7 12.35 -11.87 2.88
N PRO A 8 12.56 -12.53 1.72
CA PRO A 8 12.74 -11.84 0.43
C PRO A 8 11.61 -10.86 0.06
N LEU A 9 10.43 -11.09 0.63
CA LEU A 9 9.22 -10.31 0.41
C LEU A 9 9.08 -9.08 1.32
N TYR A 10 9.85 -8.98 2.41
CA TYR A 10 9.58 -8.03 3.49
C TYR A 10 9.50 -6.57 3.01
N ASN A 11 10.40 -6.14 2.12
CA ASN A 11 10.44 -4.77 1.59
C ASN A 11 9.99 -4.68 0.12
N THR A 12 9.29 -5.70 -0.37
CA THR A 12 8.74 -5.76 -1.73
C THR A 12 7.27 -5.36 -1.69
N HIS A 13 6.80 -4.58 -2.67
CA HIS A 13 5.37 -4.32 -2.82
C HIS A 13 4.69 -5.61 -3.31
N VAL A 14 4.25 -6.45 -2.37
CA VAL A 14 3.54 -7.68 -2.70
C VAL A 14 2.14 -7.36 -3.22
N LYS A 15 1.70 -8.05 -4.26
CA LYS A 15 0.38 -7.84 -4.85
C LYS A 15 -0.65 -8.60 -4.00
N LEU A 16 -1.61 -7.88 -3.44
CA LEU A 16 -2.63 -8.46 -2.55
C LEU A 16 -4.01 -7.93 -2.93
N LEU A 17 -5.00 -8.82 -2.88
CA LEU A 17 -6.41 -8.44 -2.90
C LEU A 17 -6.80 -7.80 -1.56
N ALA A 18 -7.88 -7.04 -1.54
CA ALA A 18 -8.34 -6.32 -0.36
C ALA A 18 -8.60 -7.26 0.82
N PHE A 19 -9.27 -8.39 0.62
CA PHE A 19 -9.52 -9.35 1.70
C PHE A 19 -8.21 -9.93 2.28
N ASP A 20 -7.22 -10.15 1.43
CA ASP A 20 -5.90 -10.62 1.81
C ASP A 20 -5.15 -9.56 2.62
N LEU A 21 -5.24 -8.29 2.23
CA LEU A 21 -4.63 -7.17 2.93
C LEU A 21 -5.28 -6.91 4.29
N LEU A 22 -6.61 -6.97 4.35
CA LEU A 22 -7.40 -6.69 5.56
C LEU A 22 -7.29 -7.80 6.60
N SER A 23 -6.91 -9.02 6.20
CA SER A 23 -6.67 -10.15 7.10
C SER A 23 -5.26 -10.19 7.70
N LEU A 24 -4.36 -9.27 7.31
CA LEU A 24 -2.99 -9.23 7.80
C LEU A 24 -2.93 -8.98 9.31
N THR A 25 -2.08 -9.75 9.98
CA THR A 25 -1.82 -9.59 11.43
C THR A 25 -0.59 -8.72 11.64
N GLN A 26 -0.73 -7.63 12.37
CA GLN A 26 0.42 -6.79 12.74
C GLN A 26 1.27 -7.49 13.80
N ILE A 27 2.58 -7.48 13.63
CA ILE A 27 3.52 -8.07 14.60
C ILE A 27 3.56 -7.17 15.85
N PRO A 28 3.27 -7.70 17.07
CA PRO A 28 3.21 -6.87 18.28
C PRO A 28 4.52 -6.16 18.62
N SER A 29 5.66 -6.81 18.37
CA SER A 29 7.00 -6.26 18.63
C SER A 29 7.50 -5.31 17.55
N ASP A 30 6.85 -5.26 16.38
CA ASP A 30 7.27 -4.42 15.27
C ASP A 30 6.06 -3.79 14.54
N PRO A 31 5.80 -2.48 14.78
CA PRO A 31 4.61 -1.82 14.26
C PRO A 31 4.62 -1.64 12.74
N ILE A 32 5.75 -1.84 12.06
CA ILE A 32 5.83 -1.73 10.59
C ILE A 32 5.76 -3.10 9.89
N SER A 33 5.73 -4.19 10.67
CA SER A 33 5.68 -5.56 10.16
C SER A 33 4.29 -6.16 10.27
N PHE A 34 3.90 -6.85 9.21
CA PHE A 34 2.65 -7.58 9.11
C PHE A 34 2.94 -9.02 8.70
N SER A 35 2.08 -9.95 9.11
CA SER A 35 2.21 -11.35 8.78
C SER A 35 0.98 -11.86 8.04
N ARG A 36 1.26 -12.68 7.02
CA ARG A 36 0.31 -13.59 6.37
C ARG A 36 0.90 -14.99 6.48
N HIS A 37 0.22 -15.90 7.17
CA HIS A 37 0.65 -17.31 7.31
C HIS A 37 2.13 -17.50 7.71
N GLY A 38 2.67 -16.61 8.55
CA GLY A 38 4.08 -16.66 8.99
C GLY A 38 5.06 -15.89 8.09
N THR A 39 4.69 -15.52 6.86
CA THR A 39 5.48 -14.66 5.99
C THR A 39 5.37 -13.20 6.42
N LEU A 40 6.51 -12.53 6.59
CA LEU A 40 6.59 -11.12 6.98
C LEU A 40 6.53 -10.19 5.75
N LEU A 41 5.68 -9.17 5.86
CA LEU A 41 5.36 -8.19 4.83
C LEU A 41 5.41 -6.78 5.44
N SER A 42 5.85 -5.77 4.68
CA SER A 42 5.75 -4.36 5.10
C SER A 42 5.20 -3.43 4.02
N ARG A 43 5.08 -3.91 2.78
CA ARG A 43 4.64 -3.12 1.63
C ARG A 43 3.68 -3.91 0.77
N ALA A 44 2.73 -3.22 0.17
CA ALA A 44 1.74 -3.84 -0.70
C ALA A 44 1.52 -3.02 -1.97
N GLU A 45 1.06 -3.72 -3.00
CA GLU A 45 0.38 -3.20 -4.17
C GLU A 45 -1.06 -3.72 -4.16
N THR A 46 -2.02 -2.82 -4.36
CA THR A 46 -3.42 -3.15 -4.58
C THR A 46 -3.93 -2.39 -5.80
N LEU A 47 -4.99 -2.89 -6.44
CA LEU A 47 -5.60 -2.25 -7.58
C LEU A 47 -7.12 -2.48 -7.52
N GLY A 48 -7.87 -1.41 -7.72
CA GLY A 48 -9.32 -1.45 -7.80
C GLY A 48 -9.93 -0.08 -8.06
N LEU A 49 -11.24 -0.01 -7.95
CA LEU A 49 -12.04 1.18 -8.15
C LEU A 49 -11.90 2.15 -6.96
N VAL A 50 -11.72 3.44 -7.23
CA VAL A 50 -11.74 4.48 -6.21
C VAL A 50 -13.19 4.82 -5.86
N THR A 51 -13.62 4.45 -4.65
CA THR A 51 -15.03 4.58 -4.22
C THR A 51 -15.27 5.72 -3.22
N SER A 52 -14.21 6.25 -2.60
CA SER A 52 -14.29 7.39 -1.68
C SER A 52 -13.06 8.29 -1.79
N LEU A 53 -13.24 9.60 -1.58
CA LEU A 53 -12.18 10.61 -1.55
C LEU A 53 -12.43 11.62 -0.42
N ASP A 54 -11.46 11.82 0.45
CA ASP A 54 -11.41 12.86 1.49
C ASP A 54 -10.06 13.59 1.42
N LEU A 55 -10.08 14.79 0.83
CA LEU A 55 -8.91 15.66 0.77
C LEU A 55 -8.86 16.57 2.01
N LYS A 56 -7.76 16.50 2.74
CA LYS A 56 -7.37 17.51 3.75
C LYS A 56 -6.21 18.35 3.19
N PRO A 57 -6.49 19.57 2.68
CA PRO A 57 -5.48 20.42 2.05
C PRO A 57 -4.23 20.61 2.91
N GLY A 58 -3.06 20.48 2.30
CA GLY A 58 -1.76 20.61 2.98
C GLY A 58 -1.46 19.53 4.03
N LYS A 59 -2.32 18.50 4.16
CA LYS A 59 -2.16 17.39 5.11
C LYS A 59 -2.06 16.05 4.41
N PHE A 60 -3.16 15.57 3.84
CA PHE A 60 -3.24 14.28 3.18
C PHE A 60 -4.47 14.18 2.27
N LEU A 61 -4.42 13.25 1.33
CA LEU A 61 -5.58 12.71 0.63
C LEU A 61 -5.83 11.30 1.16
N ARG A 62 -7.02 11.03 1.69
CA ARG A 62 -7.49 9.69 1.99
C ARG A 62 -8.46 9.26 0.90
N PHE A 63 -8.31 8.05 0.41
CA PHE A 63 -9.21 7.48 -0.59
C PHE A 63 -9.37 5.98 -0.37
N VAL A 64 -10.48 5.43 -0.83
CA VAL A 64 -10.77 4.00 -0.68
C VAL A 64 -10.65 3.33 -2.05
N VAL A 65 -9.92 2.22 -2.09
CA VAL A 65 -9.82 1.34 -3.25
C VAL A 65 -10.60 0.06 -2.96
N GLU A 66 -11.54 -0.27 -3.83
CA GLU A 66 -12.36 -1.48 -3.77
C GLU A 66 -12.07 -2.36 -4.98
N ASP A 67 -11.66 -3.60 -4.75
CA ASP A 67 -11.31 -4.53 -5.81
C ASP A 67 -12.36 -5.62 -6.04
N GLY A 68 -13.48 -5.58 -5.32
CA GLY A 68 -14.53 -6.60 -5.31
C GLY A 68 -14.42 -7.63 -4.19
N THR A 69 -13.32 -7.63 -3.44
CA THR A 69 -13.10 -8.51 -2.27
C THR A 69 -13.13 -7.77 -0.93
N GLY A 70 -13.10 -6.44 -0.97
CA GLY A 70 -13.13 -5.56 0.19
C GLY A 70 -12.69 -4.15 -0.16
N CYS A 71 -12.64 -3.29 0.85
CA CYS A 71 -12.32 -1.87 0.71
C CYS A 71 -11.07 -1.51 1.53
N VAL A 72 -10.05 -0.98 0.86
CA VAL A 72 -8.78 -0.61 1.49
C VAL A 72 -8.63 0.90 1.53
N ASP A 73 -8.42 1.43 2.74
CA ASP A 73 -8.03 2.81 2.93
C ASP A 73 -6.60 3.05 2.40
N CYS A 74 -6.46 4.07 1.56
CA CYS A 74 -5.21 4.54 0.99
C CYS A 74 -4.98 5.99 1.42
N VAL A 75 -3.84 6.26 2.06
CA VAL A 75 -3.50 7.59 2.60
C VAL A 75 -2.25 8.13 1.93
N LEU A 76 -2.42 9.15 1.11
CA LEU A 76 -1.34 9.89 0.44
C LEU A 76 -1.00 11.15 1.24
N ARG A 77 0.23 11.27 1.72
CA ARG A 77 0.67 12.44 2.49
C ARG A 77 0.93 13.63 1.57
N LEU A 78 0.49 14.82 1.97
CA LEU A 78 0.65 16.06 1.21
C LEU A 78 1.41 17.15 2.01
N ASN A 79 1.82 16.84 3.24
CA ASN A 79 2.52 17.75 4.14
C ASN A 79 4.05 17.65 4.07
N HIS A 80 4.62 17.16 2.97
CA HIS A 80 6.05 16.93 2.83
C HIS A 80 6.90 18.19 3.09
N LEU A 81 6.41 19.37 2.68
CA LEU A 81 7.11 20.65 2.83
C LEU A 81 6.84 21.35 4.17
N THR A 82 5.79 20.96 4.90
CA THR A 82 5.35 21.63 6.12
C THR A 82 5.60 20.82 7.38
N SER A 83 5.77 19.49 7.26
CA SER A 83 5.97 18.62 8.41
C SER A 83 7.42 18.66 8.91
N PRO A 84 7.64 18.83 10.23
CA PRO A 84 8.98 18.79 10.81
C PRO A 84 9.65 17.42 10.67
N TYR A 85 8.87 16.35 10.41
CA TYR A 85 9.41 15.01 10.16
C TYR A 85 10.38 14.98 8.96
N PHE A 86 10.12 15.79 7.94
CA PHE A 86 10.94 15.85 6.74
C PHE A 86 12.07 16.87 6.80
N ALA A 87 12.15 17.69 7.87
CA ALA A 87 13.18 18.72 8.02
C ALA A 87 14.62 18.15 8.04
N ARG A 88 14.77 16.87 8.43
CA ARG A 88 16.06 16.16 8.46
C ARG A 88 16.52 15.60 7.11
N ARG A 89 15.69 15.68 6.07
CA ARG A 89 16.01 15.13 4.73
C ARG A 89 16.55 16.21 3.81
N SER A 90 17.29 15.76 2.79
CA SER A 90 17.75 16.61 1.68
C SER A 90 16.58 17.38 1.06
N GLN A 91 16.68 18.71 1.01
CA GLN A 91 15.59 19.57 0.52
C GLN A 91 15.17 19.28 -0.94
N PRO A 92 16.10 19.07 -1.90
CA PRO A 92 15.73 18.67 -3.26
C PRO A 92 14.86 17.42 -3.32
N ASP A 93 15.22 16.38 -2.57
CA ASP A 93 14.48 15.10 -2.56
C ASP A 93 13.07 15.29 -1.99
N VAL A 94 12.94 16.05 -0.90
CA VAL A 94 11.63 16.34 -0.30
C VAL A 94 10.74 17.12 -1.26
N ARG A 95 11.30 18.07 -2.01
CA ARG A 95 10.55 18.82 -3.04
C ARG A 95 10.06 17.92 -4.17
N GLN A 96 10.89 16.99 -4.64
CA GLN A 96 10.49 16.03 -5.67
C GLN A 96 9.37 15.11 -5.17
N ILE A 97 9.50 14.58 -3.95
CA ILE A 97 8.46 13.74 -3.33
C ILE A 97 7.15 14.53 -3.17
N ALA A 98 7.23 15.79 -2.73
CA ALA A 98 6.07 16.67 -2.60
C ALA A 98 5.38 16.90 -3.95
N ALA A 99 6.15 17.17 -5.01
CA ALA A 99 5.63 17.37 -6.36
C ALA A 99 4.93 16.11 -6.89
N SER A 100 5.57 14.94 -6.74
CA SER A 100 4.97 13.65 -7.12
C SER A 100 3.68 13.36 -6.34
N ALA A 101 3.67 13.62 -5.02
CA ALA A 101 2.47 13.43 -4.21
C ALA A 101 1.32 14.35 -4.64
N ASN A 102 1.60 15.63 -4.95
CA ASN A 102 0.58 16.55 -5.47
C ASN A 102 0.05 16.11 -6.84
N ARG A 103 0.93 15.58 -7.70
CA ARG A 103 0.53 15.01 -9.00
C ARG A 103 -0.37 13.79 -8.80
N PHE A 104 0.03 12.83 -7.96
CA PHE A 104 -0.82 11.67 -7.69
C PHE A 104 -2.18 12.09 -7.14
N ALA A 105 -2.21 13.06 -6.22
CA ALA A 105 -3.46 13.56 -5.65
C ALA A 105 -4.41 14.20 -6.68
N SER A 106 -3.90 14.80 -7.76
CA SER A 106 -4.74 15.35 -8.83
C SER A 106 -5.21 14.30 -9.85
N GLU A 107 -4.49 13.18 -9.95
CA GLU A 107 -4.85 12.05 -10.81
C GLU A 107 -5.93 11.17 -10.18
N VAL A 108 -5.91 10.96 -8.85
CA VAL A 108 -6.93 10.14 -8.16
C VAL A 108 -8.30 10.81 -8.20
N LYS A 109 -9.29 10.12 -8.77
CA LYS A 109 -10.69 10.59 -8.91
C LYS A 109 -11.66 9.47 -8.55
N LEU A 110 -12.84 9.83 -8.04
CA LEU A 110 -13.93 8.87 -7.84
C LEU A 110 -14.27 8.16 -9.16
N GLY A 111 -14.46 6.84 -9.09
CA GLY A 111 -14.77 6.00 -10.24
C GLY A 111 -13.58 5.66 -11.14
N ALA A 112 -12.37 6.15 -10.84
CA ALA A 112 -11.17 5.73 -11.54
C ALA A 112 -10.65 4.39 -11.00
N VAL A 113 -10.07 3.56 -11.86
CA VAL A 113 -9.29 2.39 -11.43
C VAL A 113 -7.88 2.84 -11.08
N ALA A 114 -7.45 2.59 -9.84
CA ALA A 114 -6.15 3.04 -9.34
C ALA A 114 -5.31 1.85 -8.88
N ARG A 115 -4.09 1.73 -9.43
CA ARG A 115 -3.03 0.90 -8.86
C ARG A 115 -2.32 1.72 -7.80
N VAL A 116 -2.30 1.20 -6.57
CA VAL A 116 -1.70 1.88 -5.42
C VAL A 116 -0.59 1.02 -4.85
N ARG A 117 0.59 1.61 -4.68
CA ARG A 117 1.71 0.99 -3.98
C ARG A 117 2.06 1.79 -2.73
N GLY A 118 2.38 1.09 -1.65
CA GLY A 118 2.78 1.77 -0.44
C GLY A 118 3.18 0.87 0.71
N ARG A 119 3.37 1.49 1.87
CA ARG A 119 3.64 0.80 3.12
C ARG A 119 2.33 0.35 3.75
N ILE A 120 2.31 -0.88 4.25
CA ILE A 120 1.20 -1.39 5.04
C ILE A 120 1.28 -0.71 6.41
N THR A 121 0.17 -0.17 6.89
CA THR A 121 0.08 0.49 8.18
C THR A 121 -1.25 0.15 8.85
N LYS A 122 -1.33 0.31 10.17
CA LYS A 122 -2.57 0.10 10.92
C LYS A 122 -2.97 1.42 11.58
N TYR A 123 -4.21 1.86 11.37
CA TYR A 123 -4.76 3.04 12.02
C TYR A 123 -6.09 2.71 12.67
N ARG A 124 -6.19 2.99 13.98
CA ARG A 124 -7.39 2.67 14.79
C ARG A 124 -7.88 1.24 14.62
N GLY A 125 -6.94 0.28 14.56
CA GLY A 125 -7.26 -1.13 14.42
C GLY A 125 -7.44 -1.64 12.99
N VAL A 126 -7.49 -0.76 11.99
CA VAL A 126 -7.77 -1.12 10.59
C VAL A 126 -6.49 -1.04 9.74
N VAL A 127 -6.27 -2.04 8.90
CA VAL A 127 -5.15 -2.05 7.95
C VAL A 127 -5.43 -1.07 6.81
N GLN A 128 -4.43 -0.29 6.44
CA GLN A 128 -4.48 0.72 5.38
C GLN A 128 -3.12 0.83 4.68
N ILE A 129 -3.08 1.42 3.49
CA ILE A 129 -1.85 1.67 2.74
C ILE A 129 -1.46 3.15 2.88
N THR A 130 -0.27 3.40 3.43
CA THR A 130 0.39 4.70 3.29
C THR A 130 1.06 4.76 1.93
N VAL A 131 0.47 5.55 1.03
CA VAL A 131 0.79 5.56 -0.40
C VAL A 131 2.20 6.08 -0.67
N SER A 132 2.93 5.37 -1.52
CA SER A 132 4.21 5.78 -2.11
C SER A 132 4.02 6.27 -3.54
N ASP A 133 3.18 5.60 -4.32
CA ASP A 133 2.80 6.02 -5.66
C ASP A 133 1.41 5.51 -6.06
N VAL A 134 0.80 6.19 -7.03
CA VAL A 134 -0.49 5.83 -7.61
C VAL A 134 -0.39 5.92 -9.13
N ILE A 135 -1.01 4.98 -9.82
CA ILE A 135 -1.18 5.00 -11.28
C ILE A 135 -2.66 4.82 -11.56
N VAL A 136 -3.24 5.74 -12.34
CA VAL A 136 -4.61 5.58 -12.86
C VAL A 136 -4.56 4.68 -14.08
N GLU A 137 -5.15 3.49 -13.95
CA GLU A 137 -5.17 2.47 -15.00
C GLU A 137 -6.29 2.77 -16.00
N ARG A 138 -5.97 2.60 -17.29
CA ARG A 138 -6.92 2.80 -18.40
C ARG A 138 -7.20 1.54 -19.20
N ASP A 139 -6.37 0.50 -19.02
CA ASP A 139 -6.61 -0.80 -19.63
C ASP A 139 -7.76 -1.49 -18.89
N PRO A 140 -8.88 -1.82 -19.57
CA PRO A 140 -10.00 -2.51 -18.94
C PRO A 140 -9.62 -3.89 -18.37
N ASN A 141 -8.50 -4.48 -18.81
CA ASN A 141 -8.03 -5.77 -18.31
C ASN A 141 -7.14 -5.65 -17.06
N ALA A 142 -6.78 -4.44 -16.63
CA ALA A 142 -5.83 -4.26 -15.54
C ALA A 142 -6.28 -4.90 -14.22
N GLU A 143 -7.58 -4.85 -13.92
CA GLU A 143 -8.19 -5.46 -12.73
C GLU A 143 -8.08 -6.98 -12.75
N ILE A 144 -8.55 -7.62 -13.82
CA ILE A 144 -8.52 -9.08 -13.92
C ILE A 144 -7.09 -9.64 -13.97
N LEU A 145 -6.16 -8.94 -14.64
CA LEU A 145 -4.75 -9.33 -14.67
C LEU A 145 -4.11 -9.20 -13.28
N HIS A 146 -4.43 -8.15 -12.53
CA HIS A 146 -3.94 -8.00 -11.15
C HIS A 146 -4.51 -9.11 -10.24
N TRP A 147 -5.79 -9.42 -10.36
CA TRP A 147 -6.43 -10.52 -9.64
C TRP A 147 -5.73 -11.87 -9.91
N LEU A 148 -5.49 -12.20 -11.18
CA LEU A 148 -4.79 -13.43 -11.56
C LEU A 148 -3.37 -13.48 -10.98
N ASP A 149 -2.66 -12.35 -10.96
CA ASP A 149 -1.35 -12.24 -10.31
C ASP A 149 -1.43 -12.48 -8.80
N CYS A 150 -2.36 -11.83 -8.10
CA CYS A 150 -2.55 -12.01 -6.65
C CYS A 150 -2.82 -13.48 -6.30
N VAL A 151 -3.75 -14.13 -7.00
CA VAL A 151 -4.08 -15.56 -6.77
C VAL A 151 -2.89 -16.45 -7.05
N ARG A 152 -2.14 -16.19 -8.13
CA ARG A 152 -0.93 -16.95 -8.47
C ARG A 152 0.16 -16.80 -7.40
N LEU A 153 0.39 -15.58 -6.94
CA LEU A 153 1.42 -15.27 -5.95
C LEU A 153 1.07 -15.80 -4.56
N ALA A 154 -0.21 -15.74 -4.17
CA ALA A 154 -0.69 -16.38 -2.94
C ALA A 154 -0.31 -17.87 -2.92
N ARG A 155 -0.67 -18.60 -3.99
CA ARG A 155 -0.44 -20.04 -4.11
C ARG A 155 1.01 -20.48 -4.25
N LYS A 156 1.91 -19.61 -4.76
CA LYS A 156 3.28 -20.00 -5.14
C LYS A 156 4.39 -19.29 -4.35
N CYS A 157 4.04 -18.31 -3.54
CA CYS A 157 5.03 -17.44 -2.88
C CYS A 157 4.65 -17.08 -1.46
N TYR A 158 3.36 -16.90 -1.16
CA TYR A 158 2.93 -16.39 0.15
C TYR A 158 2.42 -17.50 1.08
N ASP A 159 1.76 -18.50 0.52
CA ASP A 159 1.14 -19.59 1.27
C ASP A 159 1.98 -20.89 1.22
N ASP A 160 3.13 -20.87 0.53
CA ASP A 160 4.10 -21.96 0.58
C ASP A 160 4.81 -21.96 1.95
N LEU A 161 4.26 -22.72 2.89
CA LEU A 161 4.91 -23.00 4.18
C LEU A 161 6.27 -23.69 3.91
N PRO A 162 7.37 -23.30 4.60
CA PRO A 162 8.55 -24.14 4.61
C PRO A 162 8.18 -25.53 5.19
N PRO A 163 8.78 -26.62 4.67
CA PRO A 163 8.51 -27.95 5.21
C PRO A 163 8.82 -27.99 6.71
N LYS A 164 7.92 -28.62 7.47
CA LYS A 164 8.05 -28.84 8.92
C LYS A 164 9.30 -29.64 9.26
#